data_AF-A0A970E1Q4-F1
#
_entry.id   AF-A0A970E1Q4-F1
#
_cell.length_a   1.000
_cell.length_b   1.000
_cell.length_c   1.000
_cell.angle_alpha   90.00
_cell.angle_beta   90.00
_cell.angle_gamma   90.00
#
_symmetry.space_group_name_H-M   'P 1'
#
loop_
_entity.id
_entity.type
_entity.pdbx_description
1 polymer ?
#
loop_
_entity_poly.entity_id
_entity_poly.type
_entity_poly.pdbx_seq_one_letter_code
_entity_poly.pdbx_strand_id
1 'polypeptide(L)'
;MELGCGRAQPVIEGGCAVQKDMLKEIFRLQERFDQAVVEHRGVAFSQEMWIQKEILAIISELAEILDEVNFKWWKDPKEIDRERLLEEIVDVLHFFVSMCLKAGIGPDELYAAYVRKNHENFARQEGLTDREGYAWKK
;
A
#
# COMPACT_ATOMS: atom_id res chain seq x y z
N MET A 1 57.09 3.99 27.40
CA MET A 1 56.17 3.13 28.17
C MET A 1 54.77 3.56 27.81
N GLU A 2 54.17 2.88 26.84
CA GLU A 2 52.80 3.18 26.40
C GLU A 2 51.77 2.63 27.39
N LEU A 3 50.73 3.41 27.61
CA LEU A 3 49.59 3.13 28.48
C LEU A 3 48.69 2.08 27.80
N GLY A 4 48.58 0.90 28.42
CA GLY A 4 47.69 -0.17 27.97
C GLY A 4 46.23 0.12 28.28
N CYS A 5 45.46 0.36 27.21
CA CYS A 5 44.02 0.52 27.16
C CYS A 5 43.26 -0.68 27.75
N GLY A 6 42.43 -0.43 28.77
CA GLY A 6 41.49 -1.40 29.32
C GLY A 6 40.34 -1.67 28.35
N ARG A 7 40.21 -2.90 27.86
CA ARG A 7 39.07 -3.35 27.07
C ARG A 7 37.92 -3.72 28.01
N ALA A 8 36.90 -2.86 28.09
CA ALA A 8 35.58 -3.25 28.57
C ALA A 8 34.92 -4.14 27.51
N GLN A 9 34.37 -5.30 27.91
CA GLN A 9 33.54 -6.15 27.04
C GLN A 9 32.17 -5.48 26.80
N PRO A 10 31.57 -5.62 25.60
CA PRO A 10 30.22 -5.13 25.38
C PRO A 10 29.21 -6.14 25.95
N VAL A 11 28.32 -5.63 26.82
CA VAL A 11 27.10 -6.33 27.20
C VAL A 11 26.13 -6.23 26.03
N ILE A 12 25.79 -7.38 25.44
CA ILE A 12 24.77 -7.48 24.38
C ILE A 12 23.41 -7.67 25.04
N GLU A 13 22.68 -6.59 25.28
CA GLU A 13 21.26 -6.64 25.63
C GLU A 13 20.43 -6.90 24.36
N GLY A 14 20.09 -8.18 24.13
CA GLY A 14 19.20 -8.62 23.06
C GLY A 14 17.73 -8.39 23.40
N GLY A 15 17.23 -7.17 23.17
CA GLY A 15 15.80 -6.92 23.05
C GLY A 15 15.31 -7.36 21.67
N CYS A 16 14.54 -8.45 21.59
CA CYS A 16 13.88 -8.85 20.35
C CYS A 16 12.77 -7.84 20.04
N ALA A 17 13.05 -6.89 19.14
CA ALA A 17 12.01 -6.04 18.58
C ALA A 17 11.01 -6.93 17.84
N VAL A 18 9.79 -7.04 18.36
CA VAL A 18 8.70 -7.72 17.66
C VAL A 18 8.45 -6.96 16.36
N GLN A 19 8.78 -7.59 15.23
CA GLN A 19 8.53 -7.02 13.91
C GLN A 19 7.02 -6.83 13.73
N LYS A 20 6.59 -5.59 13.54
CA LYS A 20 5.18 -5.24 13.33
C LYS A 20 4.77 -5.65 11.92
N ASP A 21 3.71 -6.44 11.80
CA ASP A 21 3.08 -6.71 10.52
C ASP A 21 2.42 -5.43 10.01
N MET A 22 3.08 -4.77 9.06
CA MET A 22 2.66 -3.46 8.55
C MET A 22 1.32 -3.54 7.81
N LEU A 23 1.05 -4.63 7.09
CA LEU A 23 -0.20 -4.77 6.34
C LEU A 23 -1.38 -4.94 7.31
N LYS A 24 -1.22 -5.81 8.32
CA LYS A 24 -2.25 -5.97 9.37
C LYS A 24 -2.50 -4.68 10.13
N GLU A 25 -1.44 -3.91 10.39
CA GLU A 25 -1.62 -2.61 11.04
C GLU A 25 -2.40 -1.63 10.18
N ILE A 26 -2.10 -1.53 8.88
CA ILE A 26 -2.82 -0.64 7.96
C ILE A 26 -4.31 -0.98 7.97
N PHE A 27 -4.65 -2.27 7.82
CA PHE A 27 -6.04 -2.71 7.89
C PHE A 27 -6.71 -2.38 9.23
N ARG A 28 -6.00 -2.59 10.35
CA ARG A 28 -6.51 -2.28 11.69
C ARG A 28 -6.77 -0.78 11.87
N LEU A 29 -5.86 0.07 11.39
CA LEU A 29 -6.01 1.52 11.46
C LEU A 29 -7.17 1.99 10.59
N GLN A 30 -7.26 1.46 9.36
CA GLN A 30 -8.32 1.80 8.43
C GLN A 30 -9.70 1.39 8.94
N GLU A 31 -9.84 0.16 9.43
CA GLU A 31 -11.11 -0.34 9.94
C GLU A 31 -11.65 0.54 11.07
N ARG A 32 -10.76 0.95 12.00
CA ARG A 32 -11.13 1.85 13.09
C ARG A 32 -11.54 3.23 12.59
N PHE A 33 -10.86 3.76 11.57
CA PHE A 33 -11.20 5.05 10.97
C PHE A 33 -12.54 4.98 10.23
N ASP A 34 -12.73 3.98 9.38
CA ASP A 34 -13.98 3.74 8.64
C ASP A 34 -15.19 3.64 9.57
N GLN A 35 -15.07 2.87 10.66
CA GLN A 35 -16.14 2.74 11.66
C GLN A 35 -16.48 4.10 12.28
N ALA A 36 -15.46 4.87 12.68
CA ALA A 36 -15.67 6.20 13.25
C ALA A 36 -16.34 7.16 12.26
N VAL A 37 -15.92 7.17 10.98
CA VAL A 37 -16.52 8.02 9.95
C VAL A 37 -17.97 7.61 9.70
N VAL A 38 -18.26 6.32 9.56
CA VAL A 38 -19.61 5.79 9.33
C VAL A 38 -20.55 6.16 10.48
N GLU A 39 -20.10 5.96 11.72
CA GLU A 39 -20.88 6.28 12.93
C GLU A 39 -21.14 7.79 13.05
N HIS A 40 -20.10 8.62 12.96
CA HIS A 40 -20.24 10.07 13.13
C HIS A 40 -20.98 10.76 11.99
N ARG A 41 -20.91 10.21 10.76
CA ARG A 41 -21.65 10.75 9.60
C ARG A 41 -23.05 10.16 9.48
N GLY A 42 -23.41 9.13 10.25
CA GLY A 42 -24.71 8.48 10.20
C GLY A 42 -25.03 7.88 8.84
N VAL A 43 -24.02 7.41 8.11
CA VAL A 43 -24.17 6.87 6.75
C VAL A 43 -24.29 5.35 6.79
N ALA A 44 -25.21 4.81 6.00
CA ALA A 44 -25.34 3.37 5.83
C ALA A 44 -25.63 3.08 4.36
N PHE A 45 -24.75 2.30 3.73
CA PHE A 45 -24.89 1.87 2.34
C PHE A 45 -24.79 0.35 2.24
N SER A 46 -25.35 -0.23 1.17
CA SER A 46 -25.10 -1.62 0.84
C SER A 46 -23.62 -1.84 0.50
N GLN A 47 -23.14 -3.08 0.59
CA GLN A 47 -21.77 -3.43 0.20
C GLN A 47 -21.46 -2.97 -1.24
N GLU A 48 -22.37 -3.20 -2.18
CA GLU A 48 -22.22 -2.77 -3.57
C GLU A 48 -22.04 -1.24 -3.68
N MET A 49 -22.88 -0.47 -3.00
CA MET A 49 -22.78 0.99 -3.00
C MET A 49 -21.49 1.50 -2.35
N TRP A 50 -21.01 0.84 -1.29
CA TRP A 50 -19.71 1.15 -0.70
C TRP A 50 -18.60 0.93 -1.72
N ILE A 51 -18.54 -0.24 -2.35
CA ILE A 51 -17.53 -0.55 -3.38
C ILE A 51 -17.55 0.49 -4.51
N GLN A 52 -18.74 0.87 -4.99
CA GLN A 52 -18.87 1.93 -6.00
C GLN A 52 -18.31 3.28 -5.52
N LYS A 53 -18.56 3.66 -4.26
CA LYS A 53 -18.06 4.91 -3.68
C LYS A 53 -16.55 4.91 -3.49
N GLU A 54 -15.98 3.81 -2.99
CA GLU A 54 -14.53 3.68 -2.81
C GLU A 54 -13.80 3.75 -4.17
N ILE A 55 -14.35 3.10 -5.22
CA ILE A 55 -13.79 3.20 -6.58
C ILE A 55 -13.83 4.64 -7.09
N LEU A 56 -14.94 5.36 -6.88
CA LEU A 56 -15.04 6.76 -7.28
C LEU A 56 -14.05 7.65 -6.53
N ALA A 57 -13.84 7.40 -5.24
CA ALA A 57 -12.85 8.10 -4.44
C ALA A 57 -11.43 7.85 -4.97
N ILE A 58 -11.06 6.58 -5.23
CA ILE A 58 -9.77 6.22 -5.83
C ILE A 58 -9.55 6.94 -7.17
N ILE A 59 -10.58 7.02 -8.04
CA ILE A 59 -10.48 7.73 -9.31
C ILE A 59 -10.20 9.23 -9.10
N SER A 60 -10.80 9.83 -8.07
CA SER A 60 -10.54 11.22 -7.68
C SER A 60 -9.08 11.39 -7.25
N GLU A 61 -8.59 10.58 -6.31
CA GLU A 61 -7.22 10.68 -5.80
C GLU A 61 -6.16 10.37 -6.86
N LEU A 62 -6.44 9.48 -7.80
CA LEU A 62 -5.57 9.26 -8.96
C LEU A 62 -5.43 10.52 -9.83
N ALA A 63 -6.46 11.38 -9.91
CA ALA A 63 -6.36 12.65 -10.60
C ALA A 63 -5.54 13.68 -9.79
N GLU A 64 -5.56 13.61 -8.45
CA GLU A 64 -4.73 14.44 -7.58
C GLU A 64 -3.24 14.05 -7.72
N ILE A 65 -2.93 12.74 -7.78
CA ILE A 65 -1.59 12.24 -8.11
C ILE A 65 -1.10 12.79 -9.47
N LEU A 66 -1.99 12.84 -10.48
CA LEU A 66 -1.62 13.42 -11.77
C LEU A 66 -1.25 14.89 -11.62
N ASP A 67 -1.99 15.67 -10.84
CA ASP A 67 -1.69 17.07 -10.58
C ASP A 67 -0.35 17.28 -9.84
N GLU A 68 0.15 16.28 -9.11
CA GLU A 68 1.48 16.30 -8.48
C GLU A 68 2.65 15.94 -9.41
N VAL A 69 2.38 15.51 -10.65
CA VAL A 69 3.39 15.25 -11.68
C VAL A 69 3.19 16.12 -12.94
N ASN A 70 4.16 16.09 -13.84
CA ASN A 70 4.17 16.91 -15.07
C ASN A 70 3.33 16.29 -16.21
N PHE A 71 2.08 15.88 -15.96
CA PHE A 71 1.24 15.28 -17.03
C PHE A 71 0.70 16.30 -18.04
N LYS A 72 0.53 17.56 -17.62
CA LYS A 72 0.08 18.67 -18.47
C LYS A 72 1.23 19.12 -19.37
N TRP A 73 1.47 18.38 -20.45
CA TRP A 73 2.58 18.61 -21.39
C TRP A 73 2.56 20.00 -22.06
N TRP A 74 1.44 20.73 -21.97
CA TRP A 74 1.28 22.11 -22.44
C TRP A 74 1.63 23.19 -21.39
N LYS A 75 2.21 22.81 -20.24
CA LYS A 75 2.69 23.72 -19.20
C LYS A 75 4.20 23.55 -18.99
N ASP A 76 4.82 24.58 -18.42
CA ASP A 76 6.22 24.49 -17.99
C ASP A 76 6.38 23.43 -16.89
N PRO A 77 7.44 22.60 -16.94
CA PRO A 77 7.69 21.60 -15.90
C PRO A 77 7.90 22.21 -14.52
N LYS A 78 7.33 21.57 -13.50
CA LYS A 78 7.63 21.82 -12.08
C LYS A 78 8.53 20.73 -11.50
N GLU A 79 9.27 21.08 -10.44
CA GLU A 79 9.87 20.07 -9.58
C GLU A 79 8.75 19.25 -8.89
N ILE A 80 8.98 17.95 -8.72
CA ILE A 80 8.03 17.07 -8.05
C ILE A 80 8.21 17.24 -6.55
N ASP A 81 7.13 17.66 -5.88
CA ASP A 81 7.05 17.64 -4.43
C ASP A 81 6.78 16.22 -3.97
N ARG A 82 7.80 15.59 -3.36
CA ARG A 82 7.71 14.21 -2.90
C ARG A 82 6.72 14.03 -1.75
N GLU A 83 6.57 15.02 -0.89
CA GLU A 83 5.68 14.90 0.28
C GLU A 83 4.22 14.93 -0.17
N ARG A 84 3.87 15.86 -1.06
CA ARG A 84 2.52 15.93 -1.63
C ARG A 84 2.20 14.69 -2.47
N LEU A 85 3.13 14.26 -3.32
CA LEU A 85 2.94 13.01 -4.07
C LEU A 85 2.73 11.79 -3.16
N LEU A 86 3.43 11.74 -2.01
CA LEU A 86 3.25 10.66 -1.04
C LEU A 86 1.87 10.72 -0.37
N GLU A 87 1.40 11.92 -0.02
CA GLU A 87 0.07 12.17 0.55
C GLU A 87 -1.02 11.59 -0.37
N GLU A 88 -1.03 11.98 -1.65
CA GLU A 88 -2.05 11.51 -2.61
C GLU A 88 -1.97 9.98 -2.86
N ILE A 89 -0.76 9.40 -2.84
CA ILE A 89 -0.58 7.94 -2.94
C ILE A 89 -1.15 7.23 -1.70
N VAL A 90 -1.00 7.82 -0.52
CA VAL A 90 -1.55 7.29 0.73
C VAL A 90 -3.07 7.43 0.76
N ASP A 91 -3.64 8.47 0.16
CA ASP A 91 -5.09 8.61 0.03
C ASP A 91 -5.70 7.54 -0.88
N VAL A 92 -5.04 7.20 -1.99
CA VAL A 92 -5.40 6.01 -2.79
C VAL A 92 -5.34 4.73 -1.93
N LEU A 93 -4.32 4.59 -1.08
CA LEU A 93 -4.19 3.42 -0.20
C LEU A 93 -5.33 3.34 0.82
N HIS A 94 -5.74 4.46 1.41
CA HIS A 94 -6.88 4.54 2.33
C HIS A 94 -8.14 3.96 1.68
N PHE A 95 -8.55 4.50 0.53
CA PHE A 95 -9.77 4.03 -0.16
C PHE A 95 -9.64 2.60 -0.69
N PHE A 96 -8.45 2.16 -1.11
CA PHE A 96 -8.22 0.76 -1.50
C PHE A 96 -8.41 -0.21 -0.34
N VAL A 97 -7.87 0.11 0.84
CA VAL A 97 -8.02 -0.73 2.04
C VAL A 97 -9.45 -0.70 2.55
N SER A 98 -10.10 0.47 2.56
CA SER A 98 -11.54 0.58 2.86
C SER A 98 -12.35 -0.30 1.92
N MET A 99 -12.12 -0.26 0.60
CA MET A 99 -12.79 -1.14 -0.36
C MET A 99 -12.62 -2.62 -0.03
N CYS A 100 -11.41 -3.07 0.33
CA CYS A 100 -11.18 -4.45 0.77
C CYS A 100 -12.02 -4.80 2.00
N LEU A 101 -12.01 -3.94 3.03
CA LEU A 101 -12.79 -4.13 4.25
C LEU A 101 -14.31 -4.18 3.96
N LYS A 102 -14.83 -3.29 3.12
CA LYS A 102 -16.25 -3.29 2.72
C LYS A 102 -16.62 -4.54 1.92
N ALA A 103 -15.69 -5.09 1.14
CA ALA A 103 -15.84 -6.36 0.43
C ALA A 103 -15.70 -7.60 1.34
N GLY A 104 -15.32 -7.43 2.62
CA GLY A 104 -15.08 -8.53 3.54
C GLY A 104 -13.73 -9.23 3.34
N ILE A 105 -12.80 -8.59 2.64
CA ILE A 105 -11.47 -9.13 2.35
C ILE A 105 -10.48 -8.61 3.40
N GLY A 106 -9.94 -9.52 4.21
CA GLY A 106 -8.96 -9.21 5.25
C GLY A 106 -7.51 -9.16 4.76
N PRO A 107 -6.57 -8.69 5.60
CA PRO A 107 -5.16 -8.55 5.22
C PRO A 107 -4.49 -9.89 4.87
N ASP A 108 -4.81 -10.97 5.59
CA ASP A 108 -4.24 -12.31 5.34
C ASP A 108 -4.73 -12.88 3.99
N GLU A 109 -6.02 -12.73 3.69
CA GLU A 109 -6.60 -13.18 2.42
C GLU A 109 -6.02 -12.39 1.23
N LEU A 110 -5.96 -11.07 1.36
CA LEU A 110 -5.38 -10.19 0.33
C LEU A 110 -3.92 -10.54 0.07
N TYR A 111 -3.12 -10.70 1.12
CA TYR A 111 -1.70 -11.07 1.00
C TYR A 111 -1.53 -12.43 0.31
N ALA A 112 -2.26 -13.44 0.73
CA ALA A 112 -2.20 -14.76 0.11
C ALA A 112 -2.60 -14.73 -1.37
N ALA A 113 -3.62 -13.96 -1.73
CA ALA A 113 -4.04 -13.76 -3.12
C ALA A 113 -2.96 -13.04 -3.94
N TYR A 114 -2.34 -12.00 -3.39
CA TYR A 114 -1.24 -11.28 -4.01
C TYR A 114 -0.05 -12.20 -4.31
N VAL A 115 0.38 -13.00 -3.32
CA VAL A 115 1.51 -13.94 -3.46
C VAL A 115 1.24 -14.95 -4.59
N ARG A 116 0.06 -15.58 -4.60
CA ARG A 116 -0.34 -16.49 -5.69
C ARG A 116 -0.29 -15.80 -7.05
N LYS A 117 -0.84 -14.58 -7.14
CA LYS A 117 -0.89 -13.82 -8.39
C LYS A 117 0.51 -13.42 -8.87
N ASN A 118 1.38 -13.05 -7.95
CA ASN A 118 2.76 -12.69 -8.23
C ASN A 118 3.53 -13.87 -8.84
N HIS A 119 3.45 -15.05 -8.21
CA HIS A 119 4.05 -16.28 -8.77
C HIS A 119 3.53 -16.61 -10.16
N GLU A 120 2.21 -16.52 -10.38
CA GLU A 120 1.61 -16.73 -11.70
C GLU A 120 2.15 -15.73 -12.74
N ASN A 121 2.27 -14.45 -12.37
CA ASN A 121 2.78 -13.42 -13.27
C ASN A 121 4.25 -13.65 -13.64
N PHE A 122 5.09 -14.10 -12.71
CA PHE A 122 6.47 -14.50 -13.02
C PHE A 122 6.51 -15.71 -13.95
N ALA A 123 5.74 -16.76 -13.66
CA ALA A 123 5.65 -17.93 -14.54
C ALA A 123 5.26 -17.56 -15.98
N ARG A 124 4.36 -16.58 -16.15
CA ARG A 124 4.00 -16.05 -17.48
C ARG A 124 5.17 -15.37 -18.18
N GLN A 125 5.93 -14.54 -17.47
CA GLN A 125 7.10 -13.83 -18.03
C GLN A 125 8.27 -14.79 -18.34
N GLU A 126 8.39 -15.88 -17.59
CA GLU A 126 9.40 -16.93 -17.81
C GLU A 126 9.03 -17.92 -18.91
N GLY A 127 7.81 -17.82 -19.48
CA GLY A 127 7.32 -18.72 -20.51
C GLY A 127 6.93 -20.10 -19.99
N LEU A 128 6.63 -20.23 -18.69
CA LEU A 128 6.20 -21.47 -18.03
C LEU A 128 4.69 -21.70 -18.12
N THR A 129 3.97 -20.87 -18.88
CA THR A 129 2.52 -20.95 -19.06
C THR A 129 2.15 -20.96 -20.54
N ASP A 130 0.93 -21.39 -20.84
CA ASP A 130 0.33 -21.43 -22.17
C ASP A 130 -0.13 -20.05 -22.70
N ARG A 131 0.09 -18.97 -21.95
CA ARG A 131 -0.28 -17.62 -22.36
C ARG A 131 0.76 -16.99 -23.29
N GLU A 132 0.46 -17.00 -24.58
CA GLU A 132 1.27 -16.36 -25.61
C GLU A 132 1.44 -14.84 -25.38
N GLY A 133 2.59 -14.30 -25.81
CA GLY A 133 2.89 -12.87 -25.79
C GLY A 133 3.37 -12.29 -24.44
N TYR A 134 3.34 -13.06 -23.34
CA TYR A 134 3.81 -12.61 -22.03
C TYR A 134 5.30 -12.85 -21.77
N ALA A 135 5.90 -13.87 -22.39
CA ALA A 135 7.28 -14.23 -22.11
C ALA A 135 8.25 -13.10 -22.49
N TRP A 136 9.29 -12.87 -21.69
CA TRP A 136 10.32 -11.89 -21.99
C TRP A 136 10.96 -12.19 -23.35
N LYS A 137 11.16 -11.14 -24.15
CA LYS A 137 11.98 -11.21 -25.35
C LYS A 137 13.42 -11.42 -24.89
N LYS A 138 13.96 -12.61 -25.17
CA LYS A 138 15.38 -12.93 -24.97
C LYS A 138 16.26 -12.20 -25.96
#